data_AF-A0A4Q3UCG6-F1
#
_entry.id   AF-A0A4Q3UCG6-F1
#
_cell.length_a   1.000
_cell.length_b   1.000
_cell.length_c   1.000
_cell.angle_alpha   90.00
_cell.angle_beta   90.00
_cell.angle_gamma   90.00
#
_symmetry.space_group_name_H-M   'P 1'
#
loop_
_entity.id
_entity.type
_entity.pdbx_description
1 polymer ?
#
loop_
_entity_poly.entity_id
_entity_poly.type
_entity_poly.pdbx_seq_one_letter_code
_entity_poly.pdbx_strand_id
1 'polypeptide(L)'
;MPQQQNHQHQSQRPVRSQYEDFMRHVYATGTPKTDRTGTGTKSVFGHQMRFDLNEGFPLVTTKKVHLRSIIQELLWFLQGSSNNNWLRERGVTIW
;
A
#
# COMPACT_ATOMS: atom_id res chain seq x y z
N MET A 1 48.26 27.99 -4.78
CA MET A 1 46.86 28.00 -5.28
C MET A 1 46.26 26.61 -5.05
N PRO A 2 45.46 26.37 -4.00
CA PRO A 2 44.86 25.07 -3.75
C PRO A 2 43.51 24.93 -4.48
N GLN A 3 43.31 23.77 -5.09
CA GLN A 3 42.09 23.38 -5.81
C GLN A 3 40.96 23.09 -4.82
N GLN A 4 39.79 23.70 -5.01
CA GLN A 4 38.59 23.42 -4.21
C GLN A 4 37.93 22.12 -4.69
N GLN A 5 37.79 21.15 -3.78
CA GLN A 5 37.08 19.89 -4.01
C GLN A 5 35.57 20.09 -3.89
N ASN A 6 34.84 19.80 -4.98
CA ASN A 6 33.38 19.73 -5.01
C ASN A 6 32.86 18.62 -4.10
N HIS A 7 32.30 18.99 -2.95
CA HIS A 7 31.61 18.06 -2.05
C HIS A 7 30.20 17.80 -2.60
N GLN A 8 30.02 16.66 -3.26
CA GLN A 8 28.71 16.15 -3.65
C GLN A 8 27.87 15.90 -2.38
N HIS A 9 26.82 16.71 -2.17
CA HIS A 9 25.85 16.48 -1.11
C HIS A 9 25.03 15.23 -1.44
N GLN A 10 25.29 14.13 -0.76
CA GLN A 10 24.38 12.98 -0.75
C GLN A 10 23.07 13.42 -0.07
N SER A 11 22.03 13.61 -0.86
CA SER A 11 20.68 13.90 -0.36
C SER A 11 20.17 12.69 0.43
N GLN A 12 20.24 12.72 1.75
CA GLN A 12 19.54 11.75 2.60
C GLN A 12 18.03 11.88 2.31
N ARG A 13 17.43 10.83 1.75
CA ARG A 13 15.99 10.81 1.49
C ARG A 13 15.23 10.56 2.80
N PRO A 14 14.11 11.24 3.06
CA PRO A 14 13.32 11.00 4.26
C PRO A 14 12.73 9.58 4.26
N VAL A 15 12.71 8.92 5.43
CA VAL A 15 11.93 7.68 5.62
C VAL A 15 10.46 8.01 5.37
N ARG A 16 9.83 7.26 4.46
CA ARG A 16 8.44 7.47 4.02
C ARG A 16 7.51 6.49 4.76
N SER A 17 6.54 7.02 5.51
CA SER A 17 5.62 6.25 6.37
C SER A 17 4.15 6.62 6.12
N GLN A 18 3.79 7.04 4.90
CA GLN A 18 2.48 7.62 4.60
C GLN A 18 1.32 6.70 4.97
N TYR A 19 1.47 5.39 4.78
CA TYR A 19 0.47 4.42 5.17
C TYR A 19 0.31 4.38 6.70
N GLU A 20 1.40 4.29 7.45
CA GLU A 20 1.39 4.26 8.92
C GLU A 20 0.86 5.56 9.51
N ASP A 21 1.22 6.71 8.94
CA ASP A 21 0.73 8.02 9.32
C ASP A 21 -0.78 8.12 9.08
N PHE A 22 -1.26 7.60 7.95
CA PHE A 22 -2.69 7.53 7.66
C PHE A 22 -3.43 6.61 8.64
N MET A 23 -2.90 5.43 8.95
CA MET A 23 -3.50 4.53 9.94
C MET A 23 -3.60 5.19 11.32
N ARG A 24 -2.55 5.92 11.74
CA ARG A 24 -2.55 6.69 12.99
C ARG A 24 -3.60 7.79 12.98
N HIS A 25 -3.74 8.50 11.86
CA HIS A 25 -4.76 9.54 11.69
C HIS A 25 -6.18 8.96 11.79
N VAL A 26 -6.49 7.87 11.07
CA VAL A 26 -7.79 7.18 11.16
C VAL A 26 -8.09 6.72 12.59
N TYR A 27 -7.08 6.19 13.28
CA TYR A 27 -7.26 5.72 14.65
C TYR A 27 -7.59 6.85 15.63
N ALA A 28 -6.88 7.98 15.53
CA ALA A 28 -6.96 9.11 16.44
C ALA A 28 -8.18 10.01 16.18
N THR A 29 -8.53 10.26 14.91
CA THR A 29 -9.55 11.26 14.53
C THR A 29 -10.72 10.68 13.75
N GLY A 30 -10.71 9.38 13.40
CA GLY A 30 -11.75 8.76 12.61
C GLY A 30 -13.08 8.64 13.37
N THR A 31 -14.18 8.90 12.66
CA THR A 31 -15.54 8.76 13.19
C THR A 31 -15.98 7.29 13.13
N PRO A 32 -16.58 6.73 14.21
CA PRO A 32 -17.18 5.41 14.20
C PRO A 32 -18.34 5.31 13.19
N LYS A 33 -18.44 4.20 12.48
CA LYS A 33 -19.51 3.90 11.53
C LYS A 33 -19.94 2.45 11.62
N THR A 34 -21.24 2.20 11.52
CA THR A 34 -21.80 0.85 11.37
C THR A 34 -21.65 0.37 9.93
N ASP A 35 -21.43 -0.92 9.72
CA ASP A 35 -21.28 -1.56 8.41
C ASP A 35 -22.23 -2.75 8.21
N ARG A 36 -22.21 -3.34 7.01
CA ARG A 36 -23.07 -4.49 6.64
C ARG A 36 -22.75 -5.76 7.42
N THR A 37 -21.52 -5.91 7.91
CA THR A 37 -21.09 -7.11 8.66
C THR A 37 -21.38 -7.00 10.16
N GLY A 38 -21.80 -5.83 10.64
CA GLY A 38 -22.10 -5.58 12.05
C GLY A 38 -20.86 -5.42 12.94
N THR A 39 -19.66 -5.34 12.34
CA THR A 39 -18.39 -5.16 13.09
C THR A 39 -18.15 -3.69 13.40
N GLY A 40 -18.48 -2.82 12.45
CA GLY A 40 -18.22 -1.39 12.54
C GLY A 40 -16.77 -1.02 12.19
N THR A 41 -16.58 0.25 11.85
CA THR A 41 -15.29 0.79 11.40
C THR A 41 -15.04 2.18 11.98
N LYS A 42 -13.78 2.63 12.01
CA LYS A 42 -13.43 4.05 12.12
C LYS A 42 -13.02 4.55 10.74
N SER A 43 -13.43 5.75 10.36
CA SER A 43 -13.09 6.30 9.03
C SER A 43 -12.91 7.81 9.05
N VAL A 44 -12.08 8.29 8.12
CA VAL A 44 -11.99 9.69 7.73
C VAL A 44 -12.39 9.80 6.25
N PHE A 45 -12.91 10.96 5.83
CA PHE A 45 -13.34 11.17 4.45
C PHE A 45 -12.22 11.82 3.62
N GLY A 46 -12.00 11.33 2.40
CA GLY A 46 -11.20 12.02 1.39
C GLY A 46 -9.70 12.13 1.68
N HIS A 47 -9.04 11.10 2.24
CA HIS A 47 -7.59 11.10 2.44
C HIS A 47 -6.84 10.64 1.18
N GLN A 48 -5.67 11.25 0.90
CA GLN A 48 -4.84 10.92 -0.27
C GLN A 48 -3.42 10.53 0.15
N MET A 49 -2.92 9.44 -0.42
CA MET A 49 -1.51 9.02 -0.31
C MET A 49 -0.83 9.11 -1.69
N ARG A 50 0.47 9.37 -1.69
CA ARG A 50 1.32 9.40 -2.89
C ARG A 50 2.56 8.55 -2.64
N PHE A 51 2.93 7.74 -3.62
CA PHE A 51 4.10 6.87 -3.59
C PHE A 51 4.94 7.10 -4.85
N ASP A 52 6.24 7.32 -4.68
CA ASP A 52 7.17 7.45 -5.81
C ASP A 52 7.64 6.07 -6.25
N LEU A 53 7.30 5.69 -7.48
CA LEU A 53 7.64 4.39 -8.05
C LEU A 53 9.11 4.29 -8.47
N ASN A 54 9.84 5.41 -8.58
CA ASN A 54 11.27 5.39 -8.81
C ASN A 54 12.05 4.92 -7.57
N GLU A 55 11.43 4.98 -6.39
CA GLU A 55 12.02 4.46 -5.14
C GLU A 55 11.78 2.96 -4.96
N GLY A 56 10.89 2.37 -5.75
CA GLY A 56 10.56 0.95 -5.73
C GLY A 56 9.05 0.68 -5.69
N PHE A 57 8.69 -0.58 -5.48
CA PHE A 57 7.30 -0.99 -5.37
C PHE A 57 6.76 -0.67 -3.97
N PRO A 58 5.64 0.06 -3.84
CA PRO A 58 5.12 0.54 -2.56
C PRO A 58 4.38 -0.56 -1.78
N LEU A 59 5.12 -1.60 -1.39
CA LEU A 59 4.61 -2.68 -0.56
C LEU A 59 4.80 -2.33 0.92
N VAL A 60 3.74 -2.39 1.70
CA VAL A 60 3.82 -2.22 3.17
C VAL A 60 4.71 -3.33 3.75
N THR A 61 5.72 -2.94 4.53
CA THR A 61 6.70 -3.87 5.13
C THR A 61 6.46 -4.11 6.63
N THR A 62 5.76 -3.18 7.30
CA THR A 62 5.41 -3.26 8.73
C THR A 62 4.42 -4.40 9.04
N LYS A 63 3.76 -4.93 8.02
CA LYS A 63 2.93 -6.14 8.08
C LYS A 63 3.10 -6.94 6.79
N LYS A 64 3.37 -8.24 6.91
CA LYS A 64 3.51 -9.13 5.74
C LYS A 64 2.23 -9.12 4.90
N VAL A 65 2.38 -8.79 3.63
CA VAL A 65 1.31 -8.80 2.63
C VAL A 65 1.36 -10.11 1.83
N HIS A 66 0.20 -10.64 1.45
CA HIS A 66 0.11 -11.85 0.63
C HIS A 66 0.33 -11.54 -0.87
N LEU A 67 1.57 -11.19 -1.24
CA LEU A 67 1.93 -10.70 -2.57
C LEU A 67 1.53 -11.64 -3.72
N ARG A 68 1.60 -12.97 -3.51
CA ARG A 68 1.17 -13.95 -4.50
C ARG A 68 -0.29 -13.75 -4.91
N SER A 69 -1.20 -13.51 -3.95
CA SER A 69 -2.61 -13.27 -4.28
C SER A 69 -2.81 -11.98 -5.07
N ILE A 70 -2.09 -10.91 -4.72
CA ILE A 70 -2.19 -9.62 -5.42
C ILE A 70 -1.79 -9.77 -6.89
N ILE A 71 -0.66 -10.44 -7.17
CA ILE A 71 -0.19 -10.65 -8.54
C ILE A 71 -1.18 -11.50 -9.34
N GLN A 72 -1.65 -12.61 -8.76
CA GLN A 72 -2.58 -13.51 -9.47
C GLN A 72 -3.94 -12.84 -9.72
N GLU A 73 -4.46 -12.07 -8.77
CA GLU A 73 -5.69 -11.29 -8.93
C GLU A 73 -5.54 -10.23 -10.04
N LEU A 74 -4.40 -9.51 -10.09
CA LEU A 74 -4.13 -8.56 -11.16
C LEU A 74 -4.09 -9.21 -12.54
N LEU A 75 -3.43 -10.37 -12.68
CA LEU A 75 -3.39 -11.12 -13.94
C LEU A 75 -4.79 -11.61 -14.35
N TRP A 76 -5.60 -12.05 -13.38
CA TRP A 76 -6.98 -12.45 -13.61
C TRP A 76 -7.85 -11.27 -14.09
N PHE A 77 -7.68 -10.07 -13.53
CA PHE A 77 -8.34 -8.85 -14.03
C PHE A 77 -7.93 -8.52 -15.47
N LEU A 78 -6.64 -8.61 -15.80
CA LEU A 78 -6.15 -8.33 -17.16
C LEU A 78 -6.66 -9.34 -18.19
N GLN A 79 -6.97 -10.57 -17.77
CA GLN A 79 -7.61 -11.58 -18.62
C GLN A 79 -9.11 -11.28 -18.87
N GLY A 80 -9.73 -10.42 -18.07
CA GLY A 80 -11.17 -10.11 -18.16
C GLY A 80 -12.08 -11.27 -17.74
N SER A 81 -11.53 -12.26 -17.01
CA SER A 81 -12.31 -13.40 -16.51
C SER A 81 -13.12 -13.00 -15.29
N SER A 82 -14.35 -13.50 -15.17
CA SER A 82 -15.17 -13.42 -13.95
C SER A 82 -15.22 -14.75 -13.18
N ASN A 83 -14.52 -15.78 -13.67
CA ASN A 83 -14.51 -17.11 -13.07
C ASN A 83 -13.42 -17.23 -11.99
N ASN A 84 -13.83 -17.42 -10.73
CA ASN A 84 -12.96 -17.57 -9.57
C ASN A 84 -12.19 -18.92 -9.52
N ASN A 85 -12.61 -19.94 -10.27
CA ASN A 85 -11.92 -21.23 -10.26
C ASN A 85 -10.44 -21.10 -10.65
N TRP A 86 -10.13 -20.19 -11.58
CA TRP A 86 -8.75 -19.91 -12.01
C TRP A 86 -7.83 -19.46 -10.85
N LEU A 87 -8.37 -18.65 -9.92
CA LEU A 87 -7.67 -18.18 -8.72
C LEU A 87 -7.52 -19.32 -7.70
N ARG A 88 -8.60 -20.08 -7.46
CA ARG A 88 -8.62 -21.21 -6.51
C ARG A 88 -7.62 -22.29 -6.88
N GLU A 89 -7.56 -22.66 -8.16
CA GLU A 89 -6.57 -23.62 -8.71
C GLU A 89 -5.12 -23.15 -8.48
N ARG A 90 -4.90 -21.83 -8.34
CA ARG A 90 -3.60 -21.21 -8.06
C ARG A 90 -3.39 -20.91 -6.57
N GLY A 91 -4.25 -21.42 -5.70
CA GLY A 91 -4.16 -21.28 -4.24
C GLY A 91 -4.55 -19.89 -3.73
N VAL A 92 -5.35 -19.14 -4.48
CA VAL A 92 -5.85 -17.81 -4.09
C VAL A 92 -7.32 -17.92 -3.72
N THR A 93 -7.67 -17.51 -2.49
CA THR A 93 -9.00 -17.72 -1.88
C THR A 93 -9.66 -16.42 -1.38
N ILE A 94 -9.27 -15.27 -1.94
CA ILE A 94 -9.78 -13.95 -1.51
C ILE A 94 -11.12 -13.57 -2.16
N TRP A 95 -11.57 -14.34 -3.17
CA TRP A 95 -12.88 -14.25 -3.83
C TRP A 95 -13.71 -15.52 -3.61
#